data_AF-A0AB33IMK9-F1
#
_entry.id   AF-A0AB33IMK9-F1
#
_cell.length_a   1.000
_cell.length_b   1.000
_cell.length_c   1.000
_cell.angle_alpha   90.00
_cell.angle_beta   90.00
_cell.angle_gamma   90.00
#
_symmetry.space_group_name_H-M   'P 1'
#
loop_
_entity.id
_entity.type
_entity.pdbx_description
1 polymer ?
#
loop_
_entity_poly.entity_id
_entity_poly.type
_entity_poly.pdbx_seq_one_letter_code
_entity_poly.pdbx_strand_id
1 'polypeptide(L)'
;MYKIQANQSGTRSIEISETHLATLDKYQLLRNLVDSNGIIDETVLDKLKFNVRAILETETGQDKELLDLCLDVIYNSNMKAVGLHNLVLLYVDWKDKKSETKTNIDSLTVTD
;
A
#
# COMPACT_ATOMS: atom_id res chain seq x y z
N MET A 1 6.62 8.17 9.09
CA MET A 1 5.74 7.11 9.58
C MET A 1 4.31 7.61 9.55
N TYR A 2 3.42 6.84 8.95
CA TYR A 2 2.00 7.10 8.81
C TYR A 2 1.20 6.15 9.69
N LYS A 3 -0.02 6.53 10.05
CA LYS A 3 -0.95 5.67 10.80
C LYS A 3 -2.28 5.64 10.08
N ILE A 4 -2.80 4.44 9.82
CA ILE A 4 -4.13 4.26 9.27
C ILE A 4 -5.05 3.68 10.32
N GLN A 5 -6.32 4.05 10.22
CA GLN A 5 -7.39 3.47 11.01
C GLN A 5 -7.85 2.15 10.38
N ALA A 6 -7.91 1.09 11.17
CA ALA A 6 -8.22 -0.26 10.70
C ALA A 6 -9.68 -0.68 10.93
N ASN A 7 -10.43 0.06 11.75
CA ASN A 7 -11.84 -0.18 12.05
C ASN A 7 -12.67 1.10 11.97
N GLN A 8 -14.00 1.01 11.90
CA GLN A 8 -14.86 2.21 11.86
C GLN A 8 -14.81 3.03 13.16
N SER A 9 -14.57 2.39 14.31
CA SER A 9 -14.55 3.06 15.62
C SER A 9 -13.25 3.82 15.94
N GLY A 10 -12.20 3.70 15.13
CA GLY A 10 -10.92 4.40 15.34
C GLY A 10 -10.02 3.82 16.44
N THR A 11 -10.45 2.78 17.14
CA THR A 11 -9.70 2.19 18.26
C THR A 11 -8.56 1.27 17.84
N ARG A 12 -8.53 0.85 16.57
CA ARG A 12 -7.48 0.00 16.01
C ARG A 12 -6.79 0.75 14.89
N SER A 13 -5.47 0.85 14.98
CA SER A 13 -4.64 1.49 13.97
C SER A 13 -3.52 0.54 13.51
N ILE A 14 -3.09 0.72 12.27
CA ILE A 14 -1.90 0.06 11.71
C ILE A 14 -0.88 1.13 11.39
N GLU A 15 0.36 0.91 11.79
CA GLU A 15 1.47 1.80 11.48
C GLU A 15 2.06 1.44 10.12
N ILE A 16 2.32 2.45 9.30
CA ILE A 16 2.84 2.31 7.94
C ILE A 16 4.09 3.14 7.79
N SER A 17 5.18 2.50 7.43
CA SER A 17 6.45 3.15 7.11
C SER A 17 6.52 3.53 5.62
N GLU A 18 7.47 4.40 5.27
CA GLU A 18 7.72 4.72 3.85
C GLU A 18 8.25 3.51 3.07
N THR A 19 8.99 2.62 3.72
CA THR A 19 9.45 1.37 3.09
C THR A 19 8.27 0.49 2.70
N HIS A 20 7.24 0.38 3.54
CA HIS A 20 6.01 -0.32 3.18
C HIS A 20 5.32 0.27 1.94
N LEU A 21 5.22 1.61 1.84
CA LEU A 21 4.64 2.28 0.68
C LEU A 21 5.48 2.08 -0.59
N ALA A 22 6.81 2.12 -0.46
CA ALA A 22 7.72 1.84 -1.56
C ALA A 22 7.59 0.39 -2.07
N THR A 23 7.46 -0.58 -1.16
CA THR A 23 7.23 -1.99 -1.51
C THR A 23 5.88 -2.20 -2.20
N LEU A 24 4.82 -1.54 -1.74
CA LEU A 24 3.51 -1.57 -2.40
C LEU A 24 3.59 -1.08 -3.85
N ASP A 25 4.38 -0.02 -4.11
CA ASP A 25 4.61 0.52 -5.45
C ASP A 25 5.47 -0.42 -6.31
N LYS A 26 6.57 -0.94 -5.75
CA LYS A 26 7.52 -1.85 -6.42
C LYS A 26 6.81 -3.08 -6.99
N TYR A 27 5.92 -3.69 -6.20
CA TYR A 27 5.18 -4.89 -6.59
C TYR A 27 3.79 -4.59 -7.19
N GLN A 28 3.41 -3.31 -7.27
CA GLN A 28 2.09 -2.87 -7.76
C GLN A 28 0.91 -3.60 -7.09
N LEU A 29 1.01 -3.91 -5.79
CA LEU A 29 0.08 -4.82 -5.08
C LEU A 29 -1.38 -4.32 -5.05
N LEU A 30 -1.56 -3.01 -5.14
CA LEU A 30 -2.88 -2.37 -5.14
C LEU A 30 -3.46 -2.22 -6.55
N ARG A 31 -2.65 -2.44 -7.59
CA ARG A 31 -3.06 -2.33 -8.99
C ARG A 31 -3.88 -3.56 -9.36
N ASN A 32 -5.07 -3.35 -9.91
CA ASN A 32 -6.07 -4.39 -10.23
C ASN A 32 -6.71 -5.06 -9.00
N LEU A 33 -6.57 -4.49 -7.80
CA LEU A 33 -7.20 -5.04 -6.61
C LEU A 33 -8.68 -4.62 -6.49
N VAL A 34 -8.97 -3.36 -6.80
CA VAL A 34 -10.32 -2.79 -6.71
C VAL A 34 -11.09 -3.11 -7.98
N ASP A 35 -12.26 -3.72 -7.83
CA ASP A 35 -13.15 -3.99 -8.96
C ASP A 35 -13.67 -2.66 -9.55
N SER A 36 -14.22 -2.72 -10.76
CA SER A 36 -14.83 -1.61 -11.50
C SER A 36 -15.89 -0.80 -10.70
N ASN A 37 -16.41 -1.34 -9.60
CA ASN A 37 -17.34 -0.68 -8.69
C ASN A 37 -16.67 0.19 -7.61
N GLY A 38 -15.35 0.14 -7.42
CA GLY A 38 -14.64 0.97 -6.44
C GLY A 38 -14.80 0.54 -4.97
N ILE A 39 -15.53 -0.54 -4.70
CA ILE A 39 -15.84 -1.00 -3.34
C ILE A 39 -14.74 -1.94 -2.83
N ILE A 40 -14.29 -1.69 -1.60
CA ILE A 40 -13.30 -2.51 -0.89
C ILE A 40 -14.03 -3.30 0.19
N ASP A 41 -14.21 -4.59 -0.06
CA ASP A 41 -14.83 -5.55 0.86
C ASP A 41 -13.80 -6.57 1.38
N GLU A 42 -14.23 -7.44 2.29
CA GLU A 42 -13.37 -8.50 2.83
C GLU A 42 -12.88 -9.47 1.73
N THR A 43 -13.67 -9.68 0.68
CA THR A 43 -13.26 -10.49 -0.48
C THR A 43 -12.07 -9.89 -1.23
N VAL A 44 -11.98 -8.56 -1.29
CA VAL A 44 -10.86 -7.82 -1.90
C VAL A 44 -9.61 -7.95 -1.04
N LEU A 45 -9.78 -7.91 0.29
CA LEU A 45 -8.69 -8.17 1.22
C LEU A 45 -8.14 -9.59 1.08
N ASP A 46 -9.01 -10.59 0.91
CA ASP A 46 -8.57 -11.96 0.68
C ASP A 46 -7.84 -12.11 -0.66
N LYS A 47 -8.33 -11.48 -1.72
CA LYS A 47 -7.62 -11.41 -3.01
C LYS A 47 -6.21 -10.81 -2.86
N LEU A 48 -6.05 -9.75 -2.07
CA LEU A 48 -4.74 -9.17 -1.79
C LEU A 48 -3.81 -10.18 -1.13
N LYS A 49 -4.30 -10.90 -0.10
CA LYS A 49 -3.53 -11.95 0.58
C LYS A 49 -3.13 -13.08 -0.36
N PHE A 50 -4.03 -13.49 -1.26
CA PHE A 50 -3.71 -14.52 -2.26
C PHE A 50 -2.66 -14.05 -3.26
N ASN A 51 -2.76 -12.81 -3.76
CA ASN A 51 -1.77 -12.23 -4.67
C ASN A 51 -0.39 -12.16 -4.02
N VAL A 52 -0.34 -11.69 -2.77
CA VAL A 52 0.91 -11.60 -1.99
C VAL A 52 1.49 -12.98 -1.73
N ARG A 53 0.66 -13.96 -1.38
CA ARG A 53 1.11 -15.35 -1.21
C ARG A 53 1.69 -15.92 -2.49
N ALA A 54 1.05 -15.69 -3.64
CA ALA A 54 1.56 -16.11 -4.93
C ALA A 54 2.93 -15.47 -5.25
N ILE A 55 3.15 -14.21 -4.88
CA ILE A 55 4.45 -13.54 -5.02
C ILE A 55 5.48 -14.16 -4.06
N LEU A 56 5.12 -14.42 -2.81
CA LEU A 56 6.01 -15.04 -1.82
C LEU A 56 6.48 -16.45 -2.22
N GLU A 57 5.69 -17.17 -3.02
CA GLU A 57 6.05 -18.48 -3.57
C GLU A 57 7.08 -18.38 -4.73
N THR A 58 7.38 -17.17 -5.22
CA THR A 58 8.42 -16.93 -6.23
C THR A 58 9.75 -16.52 -5.60
N GLU A 59 10.89 -16.81 -6.26
CA GLU A 59 12.24 -16.44 -5.77
C GLU A 59 12.42 -14.92 -5.60
N THR A 60 11.69 -14.11 -6.37
CA THR A 60 11.70 -12.63 -6.27
C THR A 60 10.81 -12.08 -5.15
N GLY A 61 10.06 -12.94 -4.45
CA GLY A 61 9.18 -12.59 -3.34
C GLY A 61 9.80 -12.74 -1.96
N GLN A 62 11.02 -13.27 -1.82
CA GLN A 62 11.67 -13.44 -0.52
C GLN A 62 12.44 -12.19 -0.06
N ASP A 63 12.07 -11.02 -0.58
CA ASP A 63 12.63 -9.74 -0.13
C ASP A 63 12.22 -9.46 1.31
N LYS A 64 13.19 -9.10 2.15
CA LYS A 64 12.95 -8.70 3.56
C LYS A 64 11.87 -7.64 3.67
N GLU A 65 11.87 -6.65 2.77
CA GLU A 65 10.90 -5.56 2.76
C GLU A 65 9.47 -6.03 2.46
N LEU A 66 9.31 -7.07 1.64
CA LEU A 66 8.00 -7.67 1.35
C LEU A 66 7.50 -8.46 2.56
N LEU A 67 8.38 -9.23 3.21
CA LEU A 67 8.04 -9.96 4.42
C LEU A 67 7.63 -9.02 5.56
N ASP A 68 8.36 -7.93 5.77
CA ASP A 68 8.04 -6.92 6.78
C ASP A 68 6.66 -6.28 6.49
N LEU A 69 6.40 -5.87 5.23
CA LEU A 69 5.07 -5.37 4.82
C LEU A 69 3.96 -6.40 5.07
N CYS A 70 4.23 -7.68 4.80
CA CYS A 70 3.27 -8.75 4.96
C CYS A 70 2.90 -8.94 6.43
N LEU A 71 3.88 -8.99 7.33
CA LEU A 71 3.67 -9.20 8.75
C LEU A 71 3.01 -8.00 9.41
N ASP A 72 3.48 -6.79 9.11
CA ASP A 72 3.06 -5.57 9.81
C ASP A 72 1.69 -5.06 9.33
N VAL A 73 1.39 -5.22 8.03
CA VAL A 73 0.20 -4.61 7.40
C VAL A 73 -0.78 -5.66 6.88
N ILE A 74 -0.35 -6.58 6.00
CA ILE A 74 -1.27 -7.42 5.21
C ILE A 74 -1.88 -8.55 6.05
N TYR A 75 -1.07 -9.23 6.86
CA TYR A 75 -1.49 -10.30 7.77
C TYR A 75 -1.76 -9.81 9.19
N ASN A 76 -1.77 -8.49 9.40
CA ASN A 76 -2.10 -7.92 10.70
C ASN A 76 -3.52 -8.35 11.12
N SER A 77 -3.68 -8.76 12.37
CA SER A 77 -4.97 -9.21 12.93
C SER A 77 -6.04 -8.11 12.93
N ASN A 78 -5.64 -6.84 12.84
CA ASN A 78 -6.53 -5.70 12.75
C ASN A 78 -6.89 -5.31 11.32
N MET A 79 -6.24 -5.88 10.30
CA MET A 79 -6.50 -5.54 8.91
C MET A 79 -7.89 -6.02 8.48
N LYS A 80 -8.73 -5.06 8.09
CA LYS A 80 -10.10 -5.26 7.58
C LYS A 80 -10.30 -4.46 6.30
N ALA A 81 -11.45 -4.64 5.65
CA ALA A 81 -11.86 -3.85 4.48
C ALA A 81 -11.65 -2.34 4.67
N VAL A 82 -12.02 -1.80 5.84
CA VAL A 82 -11.83 -0.38 6.21
C VAL A 82 -10.35 0.00 6.29
N GLY A 83 -9.50 -0.86 6.87
CA GLY A 83 -8.06 -0.65 6.91
C GLY A 83 -7.43 -0.66 5.51
N LEU A 84 -7.86 -1.58 4.65
CA LEU A 84 -7.41 -1.64 3.27
C LEU A 84 -7.83 -0.39 2.48
N HIS A 85 -9.05 0.10 2.69
CA HIS A 85 -9.50 1.34 2.08
C HIS A 85 -8.62 2.53 2.48
N ASN A 86 -8.34 2.69 3.77
CA ASN A 86 -7.48 3.76 4.27
C ASN A 86 -6.02 3.60 3.79
N LEU A 87 -5.53 2.36 3.64
CA LEU A 87 -4.23 2.08 3.07
C LEU A 87 -4.14 2.56 1.61
N VAL A 88 -5.17 2.29 0.80
CA VAL A 88 -5.23 2.73 -0.59
C VAL A 88 -5.25 4.25 -0.68
N LEU A 89 -6.06 4.93 0.14
CA LEU A 89 -6.09 6.40 0.20
C LEU A 89 -4.70 6.98 0.53
N LEU A 90 -4.06 6.44 1.57
CA LEU A 90 -2.71 6.88 1.95
C LEU A 90 -1.68 6.66 0.83
N TYR A 91 -1.78 5.53 0.11
CA TYR A 91 -0.87 5.22 -0.99
C TYR A 91 -1.07 6.18 -2.17
N VAL A 92 -2.31 6.55 -2.49
CA VAL A 92 -2.60 7.55 -3.54
C VAL A 92 -2.01 8.91 -3.15
N ASP A 93 -2.27 9.39 -1.92
CA ASP A 93 -1.71 10.65 -1.42
C ASP A 93 -0.17 10.66 -1.45
N TRP A 94 0.46 9.53 -1.10
CA TRP A 94 1.91 9.40 -1.15
C TRP A 94 2.45 9.44 -2.59
N LYS A 95 1.73 8.80 -3.53
CA LYS A 95 2.10 8.78 -4.94
C LYS A 95 1.97 10.15 -5.59
N ASP A 96 0.91 10.88 -5.26
CA ASP A 96 0.65 12.23 -5.76
C ASP A 96 1.75 13.19 -5.30
N LYS A 97 2.10 13.18 -3.99
CA LYS A 97 3.24 13.96 -3.46
C LYS A 97 4.57 13.65 -4.16
N LYS A 98 4.80 12.38 -4.51
CA LYS A 98 6.01 11.95 -5.22
C LYS A 98 6.00 12.43 -6.68
N SER A 99 4.83 12.53 -7.30
CA SER A 99 4.68 13.08 -8.65
C SER A 99 4.92 14.59 -8.70
N GLU A 100 4.41 15.35 -7.72
CA GLU A 100 4.61 16.80 -7.59
C GLU A 100 6.10 17.15 -7.36
N THR A 101 6.80 16.34 -6.56
CA THR A 101 8.24 16.50 -6.33
C THR A 101 9.03 16.30 -7.63
N LYS A 102 8.57 15.43 -8.54
CA LYS A 102 9.23 15.17 -9.81
C LYS A 102 9.05 16.30 -10.82
N THR A 103 7.91 16.98 -10.79
CA THR A 103 7.63 18.11 -11.70
C THR A 103 8.37 19.39 -11.30
N ASN A 104 8.72 19.58 -10.02
CA ASN A 104 9.40 20.79 -9.56
C ASN A 104 10.91 20.81 -9.87
N ILE A 105 11.54 19.63 -10.04
CA ILE A 105 12.96 19.51 -10.36
C ILE A 105 13.23 19.86 -11.83
N ASP A 106 12.29 19.57 -12.73
CA ASP A 106 12.43 19.85 -14.17
C ASP A 106 12.29 21.34 -14.53
N SER A 107 11.85 22.20 -13.60
CA SER A 107 11.75 23.65 -13.80
C SER A 107 13.00 24.46 -13.39
N LEU A 108 14.05 23.83 -12.84
CA LEU A 108 15.26 24.51 -12.34
C LEU A 108 16.52 24.30 -13.21
N THR A 109 16.40 23.70 -14.39
CA THR A 109 17.54 23.44 -15.31
C THR A 109 17.51 24.21 -16.63
N VAL A 110 16.71 25.28 -16.73
CA VAL A 110 16.89 26.26 -17.82
C VAL A 110 17.82 27.37 -17.32
N THR A 111 19.11 27.06 -17.33
CA THR A 111 20.15 28.09 -17.48
C THR A 111 20.21 28.51 -18.95
N ASP A 112 19.90 29.77 -19.21
CA ASP A 112 20.62 30.62 -20.17
C ASP A 112 20.60 32.05 -19.62
#